data_AF-A0A2T0FN22-F1
#
_entry.id   AF-A0A2T0FN22-F1
#
_cell.length_a   1.000
_cell.length_b   1.000
_cell.length_c   1.000
_cell.angle_alpha   90.00
_cell.angle_beta   90.00
_cell.angle_gamma   90.00
#
_symmetry.space_group_name_H-M   'P 1'
#
loop_
_entity.id
_entity.type
_entity.pdbx_description
1 polymer ?
#
loop_
_entity_poly.entity_id
_entity_poly.type
_entity_poly.pdbx_seq_one_letter_code
_entity_poly.pdbx_strand_id
1 'polypeptide(L)'
;MSQAEPNQSSENEGTTTAQSPQLDLAPKTTDPNGHKDATPSTSTVDAETVSGGSQSSVSANEGSETTSKPKTRRLLRPQKSEGGLVQLVREQAEEIKQLREQIDSVEAERDDIQDQYDNLLDKVTHIKSTLGERFKADAAKLQTLQQELDAAKKDLDSARTAESAAEKRAAESQTKLETLESAHKAKRAELESQIGEENSKYKEENKRLKQDFTRMEQTVKTLQSENEKLSKDKVGLELAMEDERTQRSSYESKIAQLSEELTTQTGYAEHYRDSSARAERELTQLASETNEKIEKLEQELKKAEIETADFKKQLADQQSLLEKKNSELEKKEKQLLENQDLQGQIKEKNLQIGKLRHEAVILNDHLTNALATVRKGSEGKTIDKELISNLVLQFASIPRGDTKKYEVLQLISNTLGWDETEQAHAGLARQSQPEASSGGLFGKFAEFLERESNKNRNP
;
A
#
# COMPACT_ATOMS: atom_id res chain seq x y z
N MET A 1 -12.28 -29.46 -7.39
CA MET A 1 -12.69 -30.85 -7.73
C MET A 1 -13.90 -30.76 -8.65
N SER A 2 -14.02 -31.66 -9.62
CA SER A 2 -15.13 -31.94 -10.58
C SER A 2 -16.06 -30.78 -11.00
N GLN A 3 -16.09 -30.30 -12.24
CA GLN A 3 -16.30 -30.98 -13.55
C GLN A 3 -17.65 -31.70 -13.70
N ALA A 4 -18.44 -31.27 -14.70
CA ALA A 4 -19.51 -32.04 -15.35
C ALA A 4 -19.96 -31.39 -16.69
N GLU A 5 -19.02 -31.21 -17.62
CA GLU A 5 -19.33 -31.39 -19.06
C GLU A 5 -19.14 -32.91 -19.38
N PRO A 6 -19.68 -33.49 -20.49
CA PRO A 6 -19.57 -32.95 -21.84
C PRO A 6 -20.79 -33.22 -22.78
N ASN A 7 -20.75 -32.70 -24.02
CA ASN A 7 -20.43 -33.53 -25.20
C ASN A 7 -20.27 -32.70 -26.50
N GLN A 8 -19.14 -32.87 -27.19
CA GLN A 8 -18.94 -32.49 -28.60
C GLN A 8 -18.21 -33.62 -29.33
N SER A 9 -18.72 -33.98 -30.50
CA SER A 9 -18.08 -34.77 -31.57
C SER A 9 -19.11 -34.80 -32.72
N SER A 10 -18.80 -34.70 -34.00
CA SER A 10 -17.61 -34.39 -34.77
C SER A 10 -18.05 -34.59 -36.23
N GLU A 11 -17.71 -33.64 -37.09
CA GLU A 11 -17.33 -33.82 -38.51
C GLU A 11 -17.65 -35.15 -39.21
N ASN A 12 -18.25 -35.05 -40.41
CA ASN A 12 -17.72 -35.81 -41.56
C ASN A 12 -17.92 -35.02 -42.86
N GLU A 13 -16.96 -35.11 -43.78
CA GLU A 13 -17.07 -34.55 -45.13
C GLU A 13 -17.89 -35.47 -46.05
N GLY A 14 -18.42 -34.93 -47.15
CA GLY A 14 -19.40 -35.64 -47.99
C GLY A 14 -19.49 -35.12 -49.42
N THR A 15 -18.38 -35.09 -50.14
CA THR A 15 -18.32 -34.72 -51.57
C THR A 15 -19.10 -35.72 -52.43
N THR A 16 -20.00 -35.27 -53.30
CA THR A 16 -20.51 -36.08 -54.43
C THR A 16 -20.89 -35.19 -55.61
N THR A 17 -20.30 -35.49 -56.78
CA THR A 17 -20.55 -34.81 -58.05
C THR A 17 -21.22 -35.77 -59.03
N ALA A 18 -22.37 -35.38 -59.58
CA ALA A 18 -23.02 -35.99 -60.75
C ALA A 18 -23.96 -34.90 -61.35
N GLN A 19 -24.02 -34.52 -62.64
CA GLN A 19 -24.02 -35.26 -63.92
C GLN A 19 -25.17 -36.28 -64.00
N SER A 20 -26.11 -36.27 -64.96
CA SER A 20 -26.38 -35.47 -66.18
C SER A 20 -27.91 -35.62 -66.51
N PRO A 21 -28.48 -35.40 -67.72
CA PRO A 21 -28.03 -34.68 -68.93
C PRO A 21 -29.05 -33.68 -69.55
N GLN A 22 -28.51 -32.64 -70.18
CA GLN A 22 -28.71 -32.25 -71.60
C GLN A 22 -30.01 -32.63 -72.37
N LEU A 23 -30.73 -31.60 -72.81
CA LEU A 23 -31.55 -31.46 -74.05
C LEU A 23 -31.79 -29.94 -74.20
N ASP A 24 -31.03 -29.13 -74.91
CA ASP A 24 -30.40 -29.28 -76.23
C ASP A 24 -31.42 -29.39 -77.37
N LEU A 25 -31.88 -28.23 -77.87
CA LEU A 25 -32.66 -28.07 -79.10
C LEU A 25 -32.70 -26.61 -79.58
N ALA A 26 -31.54 -26.12 -80.03
CA ALA A 26 -31.45 -25.11 -81.09
C ALA A 26 -31.17 -25.83 -82.43
N PRO A 27 -31.14 -25.16 -83.61
CA PRO A 27 -31.53 -23.79 -83.92
C PRO A 27 -32.53 -23.68 -85.10
N LYS A 28 -32.96 -22.46 -85.46
CA LYS A 28 -32.66 -21.87 -86.79
C LYS A 28 -33.15 -20.44 -86.97
N THR A 29 -32.31 -19.64 -87.62
CA THR A 29 -32.68 -18.41 -88.32
C THR A 29 -33.08 -18.74 -89.76
N THR A 30 -34.13 -18.08 -90.28
CA THR A 30 -34.41 -17.99 -91.72
C THR A 30 -35.13 -16.68 -92.06
N ASP A 31 -34.34 -15.63 -92.32
CA ASP A 31 -34.55 -14.82 -93.53
C ASP A 31 -34.29 -15.71 -94.78
N PRO A 32 -34.74 -15.39 -96.02
CA PRO A 32 -34.92 -14.02 -96.52
C PRO A 32 -36.06 -13.75 -97.53
N ASN A 33 -36.24 -12.45 -97.82
CA ASN A 33 -36.42 -11.82 -99.15
C ASN A 33 -37.06 -12.64 -100.29
N GLY A 34 -38.26 -12.24 -100.75
CA GLY A 34 -38.98 -12.85 -101.87
C GLY A 34 -39.72 -11.84 -102.78
N HIS A 35 -39.17 -11.67 -103.98
CA HIS A 35 -39.69 -11.03 -105.21
C HIS A 35 -41.24 -11.00 -105.39
N LYS A 36 -41.87 -9.88 -105.79
CA LYS A 36 -41.87 -9.15 -107.10
C LYS A 36 -42.83 -9.71 -108.17
N ASP A 37 -43.50 -8.77 -108.84
CA ASP A 37 -43.91 -8.73 -110.25
C ASP A 37 -44.57 -9.97 -110.88
N ALA A 38 -45.90 -9.93 -110.99
CA ALA A 38 -46.67 -10.73 -111.96
C ALA A 38 -47.95 -9.99 -112.43
N THR A 39 -47.79 -9.01 -113.32
CA THR A 39 -48.78 -8.80 -114.39
C THR A 39 -48.55 -9.93 -115.42
N PRO A 40 -49.59 -10.44 -116.12
CA PRO A 40 -50.10 -9.71 -117.29
C PRO A 40 -51.60 -9.86 -117.58
N SER A 41 -52.02 -9.12 -118.61
CA SER A 41 -53.32 -9.07 -119.25
C SER A 41 -53.79 -10.38 -119.91
N THR A 42 -55.09 -10.66 -119.83
CA THR A 42 -55.91 -11.25 -120.91
C THR A 42 -57.35 -10.73 -120.73
N SER A 43 -58.03 -9.95 -121.58
CA SER A 43 -58.02 -9.66 -123.03
C SER A 43 -58.84 -10.59 -123.94
N THR A 44 -60.15 -10.35 -124.03
CA THR A 44 -60.99 -10.49 -125.26
C THR A 44 -62.18 -9.53 -125.10
N VAL A 45 -62.27 -8.37 -125.75
CA VAL A 45 -62.45 -8.02 -127.19
C VAL A 45 -63.71 -8.56 -127.89
N ASP A 46 -64.55 -7.58 -128.28
CA ASP A 46 -65.22 -7.38 -129.58
C ASP A 46 -66.42 -8.22 -130.05
N ALA A 47 -67.04 -7.67 -131.12
CA ALA A 47 -68.11 -8.18 -131.99
C ALA A 47 -69.57 -7.98 -131.50
N GLU A 48 -70.40 -7.09 -132.09
CA GLU A 48 -71.03 -7.08 -133.45
C GLU A 48 -72.50 -7.62 -133.41
N THR A 49 -73.49 -7.24 -134.26
CA THR A 49 -73.58 -6.16 -135.28
C THR A 49 -75.05 -5.84 -135.69
N VAL A 50 -75.32 -4.60 -136.13
CA VAL A 50 -76.39 -4.13 -137.09
C VAL A 50 -77.91 -4.09 -136.72
N SER A 51 -78.58 -3.08 -137.34
CA SER A 51 -80.03 -2.80 -137.50
C SER A 51 -80.87 -2.45 -136.26
N GLY A 52 -81.78 -1.47 -136.27
CA GLY A 52 -82.29 -0.57 -137.34
C GLY A 52 -83.75 -0.89 -137.73
N GLY A 53 -84.67 0.08 -137.89
CA GLY A 53 -84.61 1.53 -137.65
C GLY A 53 -85.91 2.24 -138.09
N SER A 54 -85.94 3.58 -137.98
CA SER A 54 -86.86 4.54 -138.64
C SER A 54 -88.39 4.49 -138.47
N GLN A 55 -88.94 5.69 -138.26
CA GLN A 55 -90.26 6.22 -138.69
C GLN A 55 -91.53 5.63 -138.02
N SER A 56 -92.63 6.34 -137.73
CA SER A 56 -93.20 7.67 -138.06
C SER A 56 -94.43 7.65 -139.00
N SER A 57 -95.58 7.97 -138.41
CA SER A 57 -96.67 8.83 -138.94
C SER A 57 -97.53 8.41 -140.16
N VAL A 58 -98.80 8.85 -140.11
CA VAL A 58 -99.79 9.05 -141.22
C VAL A 58 -100.60 7.83 -141.72
N SER A 59 -101.87 7.79 -141.29
CA SER A 59 -103.15 7.82 -142.06
C SER A 59 -103.40 7.04 -143.38
N ALA A 60 -104.70 6.74 -143.57
CA ALA A 60 -105.47 6.71 -144.83
C ALA A 60 -105.57 5.45 -145.74
N ASN A 61 -106.69 4.73 -145.57
CA ASN A 61 -107.82 4.63 -146.53
C ASN A 61 -107.95 3.49 -147.59
N GLU A 62 -109.23 3.10 -147.79
CA GLU A 62 -109.95 2.58 -148.98
C GLU A 62 -109.72 1.19 -149.65
N GLY A 63 -110.87 0.53 -149.95
CA GLY A 63 -111.11 -0.38 -151.10
C GLY A 63 -110.84 -1.89 -150.92
N SER A 64 -111.52 -2.82 -151.62
CA SER A 64 -112.86 -2.79 -152.26
C SER A 64 -113.33 -4.22 -152.63
N GLU A 65 -114.64 -4.51 -152.54
CA GLU A 65 -115.39 -5.46 -153.42
C GLU A 65 -115.02 -6.98 -153.43
N THR A 66 -115.77 -7.92 -154.06
CA THR A 66 -117.00 -7.89 -154.90
C THR A 66 -117.87 -9.19 -154.80
N THR A 67 -119.21 -9.06 -154.85
CA THR A 67 -120.23 -10.08 -155.31
C THR A 67 -120.40 -11.39 -154.49
N SER A 68 -121.40 -12.29 -154.67
CA SER A 68 -122.38 -12.52 -155.77
C SER A 68 -123.79 -12.96 -155.30
N LYS A 69 -124.78 -12.74 -156.19
CA LYS A 69 -126.19 -13.25 -156.18
C LYS A 69 -126.28 -14.53 -157.07
N PRO A 70 -127.28 -15.44 -156.96
CA PRO A 70 -128.72 -15.23 -157.28
C PRO A 70 -129.67 -16.03 -156.34
N LYS A 71 -130.95 -16.35 -156.59
CA LYS A 71 -131.85 -16.39 -157.78
C LYS A 71 -133.33 -16.24 -157.33
N THR A 72 -134.30 -16.24 -158.25
CA THR A 72 -135.73 -15.98 -157.91
C THR A 72 -136.72 -16.72 -158.83
N ARG A 73 -137.99 -16.82 -158.40
CA ARG A 73 -139.19 -17.21 -159.20
C ARG A 73 -139.30 -18.73 -159.48
N ARG A 74 -140.47 -19.36 -159.71
CA ARG A 74 -141.84 -18.86 -159.99
C ARG A 74 -142.92 -19.97 -159.83
N LEU A 75 -144.08 -19.63 -159.28
CA LEU A 75 -145.42 -20.14 -159.64
C LEU A 75 -146.37 -18.90 -159.70
N LEU A 76 -147.56 -18.87 -160.32
CA LEU A 76 -148.46 -19.90 -160.85
C LEU A 76 -149.14 -19.38 -162.15
N ARG A 77 -149.69 -20.25 -163.01
CA ARG A 77 -150.75 -19.90 -164.00
C ARG A 77 -151.49 -21.16 -164.47
N PRO A 78 -152.81 -21.20 -164.31
CA PRO A 78 -153.67 -21.74 -165.37
C PRO A 78 -154.86 -20.84 -165.69
N GLN A 79 -155.42 -20.98 -166.89
CA GLN A 79 -156.81 -20.61 -167.12
C GLN A 79 -157.46 -21.58 -168.12
N LYS A 80 -158.55 -22.21 -167.66
CA LYS A 80 -159.66 -22.83 -168.40
C LYS A 80 -159.39 -23.38 -169.82
N SER A 81 -159.43 -24.70 -169.93
CA SER A 81 -160.42 -25.37 -170.79
C SER A 81 -161.27 -26.31 -169.93
N GLU A 82 -162.56 -26.43 -170.22
CA GLU A 82 -163.54 -26.92 -169.24
C GLU A 82 -163.88 -28.41 -169.39
N GLY A 83 -163.16 -29.22 -168.61
CA GLY A 83 -163.55 -30.60 -168.26
C GLY A 83 -163.18 -30.95 -166.81
N GLY A 84 -162.83 -29.95 -166.00
CA GLY A 84 -162.09 -30.13 -164.76
C GLY A 84 -162.85 -29.75 -163.49
N LEU A 85 -162.87 -30.68 -162.54
CA LEU A 85 -162.97 -30.37 -161.09
C LEU A 85 -162.31 -31.49 -160.26
N VAL A 86 -162.46 -32.74 -160.67
CA VAL A 86 -162.02 -33.94 -159.92
C VAL A 86 -160.49 -34.15 -159.91
N GLN A 87 -159.78 -33.80 -161.00
CA GLN A 87 -158.31 -33.94 -161.04
C GLN A 87 -157.57 -32.82 -160.30
N LEU A 88 -158.04 -31.57 -160.42
CA LEU A 88 -157.36 -30.40 -159.82
C LEU A 88 -157.22 -30.51 -158.29
N VAL A 89 -158.25 -31.04 -157.61
CA VAL A 89 -158.22 -31.28 -156.16
C VAL A 89 -157.12 -32.27 -155.77
N ARG A 90 -156.74 -33.20 -156.64
CA ARG A 90 -155.70 -34.20 -156.37
C ARG A 90 -154.29 -33.64 -156.58
N GLU A 91 -154.09 -32.83 -157.62
CA GLU A 91 -152.82 -32.09 -157.79
C GLU A 91 -152.61 -31.08 -156.66
N GLN A 92 -153.64 -30.31 -156.29
CA GLN A 92 -153.57 -29.38 -155.16
C GLN A 92 -153.31 -30.07 -153.81
N ALA A 93 -153.81 -31.29 -153.61
CA ALA A 93 -153.52 -32.05 -152.39
C ALA A 93 -152.04 -32.47 -152.29
N GLU A 94 -151.42 -32.92 -153.38
CA GLU A 94 -149.99 -33.26 -153.40
C GLU A 94 -149.10 -31.99 -153.39
N GLU A 95 -149.51 -30.88 -154.03
CA GLU A 95 -148.79 -29.61 -153.99
C GLU A 95 -148.80 -29.00 -152.58
N ILE A 96 -149.93 -29.07 -151.86
CA ILE A 96 -150.01 -28.71 -150.42
C ILE A 96 -149.14 -29.62 -149.56
N LYS A 97 -149.03 -30.91 -149.90
CA LYS A 97 -148.20 -31.87 -149.17
C LYS A 97 -146.70 -31.59 -149.39
N GLN A 98 -146.26 -31.34 -150.62
CA GLN A 98 -144.88 -30.95 -150.93
C GLN A 98 -144.51 -29.60 -150.29
N LEU A 99 -145.43 -28.62 -150.26
CA LEU A 99 -145.19 -27.35 -149.58
C LEU A 99 -145.09 -27.50 -148.06
N ARG A 100 -145.83 -28.43 -147.45
CA ARG A 100 -145.64 -28.80 -146.04
C ARG A 100 -144.29 -29.46 -145.81
N GLU A 101 -143.94 -30.44 -146.62
CA GLU A 101 -142.66 -31.16 -146.53
C GLU A 101 -141.45 -30.22 -146.75
N GLN A 102 -141.59 -29.19 -147.58
CA GLN A 102 -140.61 -28.10 -147.71
C GLN A 102 -140.60 -27.12 -146.54
N ILE A 103 -141.75 -26.81 -145.94
CA ILE A 103 -141.81 -26.02 -144.70
C ILE A 103 -141.13 -26.80 -143.57
N ASP A 104 -141.54 -28.04 -143.32
CA ASP A 104 -140.96 -28.92 -142.30
C ASP A 104 -139.44 -29.08 -142.49
N SER A 105 -138.96 -29.17 -143.74
CA SER A 105 -137.52 -29.19 -144.07
C SER A 105 -136.80 -27.87 -143.80
N VAL A 106 -137.42 -26.72 -144.12
CA VAL A 106 -136.83 -25.39 -143.87
C VAL A 106 -136.91 -25.01 -142.38
N GLU A 107 -137.91 -25.50 -141.66
CA GLU A 107 -137.99 -25.41 -140.20
C GLU A 107 -136.90 -26.30 -139.56
N ALA A 108 -136.65 -27.50 -140.06
CA ALA A 108 -135.53 -28.32 -139.61
C ALA A 108 -134.14 -27.71 -139.93
N GLU A 109 -133.96 -27.11 -141.12
CA GLU A 109 -132.73 -26.37 -141.45
C GLU A 109 -132.55 -25.10 -140.60
N ARG A 110 -133.65 -24.38 -140.32
CA ARG A 110 -133.65 -23.25 -139.37
C ARG A 110 -133.25 -23.74 -137.98
N ASP A 111 -133.82 -24.84 -137.51
CA ASP A 111 -133.62 -25.33 -136.15
C ASP A 111 -132.21 -25.93 -135.97
N ASP A 112 -131.63 -26.57 -136.99
CA ASP A 112 -130.20 -26.95 -136.99
C ASP A 112 -129.28 -25.72 -137.02
N ILE A 113 -129.60 -24.67 -137.77
CA ILE A 113 -128.84 -23.41 -137.76
C ILE A 113 -129.00 -22.66 -136.42
N GLN A 114 -130.17 -22.72 -135.81
CA GLN A 114 -130.47 -22.17 -134.48
C GLN A 114 -129.67 -22.93 -133.41
N ASP A 115 -129.69 -24.26 -133.42
CA ASP A 115 -128.88 -25.12 -132.55
C ASP A 115 -127.38 -24.85 -132.77
N GLN A 116 -126.91 -24.70 -134.01
CA GLN A 116 -125.52 -24.34 -134.30
C GLN A 116 -125.16 -22.94 -133.79
N TYR A 117 -126.07 -21.96 -133.89
CA TYR A 117 -125.88 -20.61 -133.37
C TYR A 117 -125.86 -20.59 -131.84
N ASP A 118 -126.81 -21.23 -131.18
CA ASP A 118 -126.92 -21.28 -129.72
C ASP A 118 -125.77 -22.11 -129.12
N ASN A 119 -125.35 -23.20 -129.76
CA ASN A 119 -124.18 -23.99 -129.38
C ASN A 119 -122.86 -23.20 -129.61
N LEU A 120 -122.79 -22.34 -130.64
CA LEU A 120 -121.66 -21.41 -130.81
C LEU A 120 -121.71 -20.27 -129.78
N LEU A 121 -122.89 -19.76 -129.44
CA LEU A 121 -123.10 -18.74 -128.42
C LEU A 121 -122.75 -19.28 -127.03
N ASP A 122 -123.08 -20.54 -126.73
CA ASP A 122 -122.66 -21.27 -125.53
C ASP A 122 -121.15 -21.47 -125.51
N LYS A 123 -120.52 -21.87 -126.63
CA LYS A 123 -119.06 -21.95 -126.74
C LYS A 123 -118.40 -20.59 -126.52
N VAL A 124 -118.91 -19.52 -127.12
CA VAL A 124 -118.39 -18.14 -126.94
C VAL A 124 -118.63 -17.64 -125.52
N THR A 125 -119.76 -17.98 -124.90
CA THR A 125 -120.08 -17.61 -123.52
C THR A 125 -119.24 -18.41 -122.53
N HIS A 126 -119.02 -19.70 -122.78
CA HIS A 126 -118.12 -20.56 -122.01
C HIS A 126 -116.66 -20.10 -122.14
N ILE A 127 -116.19 -19.76 -123.34
CA ILE A 127 -114.86 -19.14 -123.55
C ILE A 127 -114.80 -17.79 -122.83
N LYS A 128 -115.81 -16.93 -122.94
CA LYS A 128 -115.83 -15.62 -122.27
C LYS A 128 -115.87 -15.73 -120.75
N SER A 129 -116.57 -16.71 -120.19
CA SER A 129 -116.59 -16.97 -118.75
C SER A 129 -115.26 -17.59 -118.30
N THR A 130 -114.85 -18.73 -118.86
CA THR A 130 -113.60 -19.41 -118.47
C THR A 130 -112.34 -18.56 -118.71
N LEU A 131 -112.27 -17.81 -119.81
CA LEU A 131 -111.15 -16.91 -120.10
C LEU A 131 -111.25 -15.61 -119.29
N GLY A 132 -112.46 -15.10 -119.01
CA GLY A 132 -112.67 -13.95 -118.12
C GLY A 132 -112.37 -14.28 -116.65
N GLU A 133 -112.70 -15.48 -116.20
CA GLU A 133 -112.33 -16.05 -114.90
C GLU A 133 -110.83 -16.32 -114.82
N ARG A 134 -110.21 -16.86 -115.88
CA ARG A 134 -108.74 -16.99 -115.99
C ARG A 134 -108.05 -15.63 -115.93
N PHE A 135 -108.47 -14.63 -116.71
CA PHE A 135 -107.89 -13.29 -116.64
C PHE A 135 -108.10 -12.62 -115.28
N LYS A 136 -109.24 -12.82 -114.61
CA LYS A 136 -109.44 -12.37 -113.21
C LYS A 136 -108.52 -13.11 -112.24
N ALA A 137 -108.38 -14.43 -112.37
CA ALA A 137 -107.52 -15.25 -111.52
C ALA A 137 -106.04 -14.96 -111.75
N ASP A 138 -105.61 -14.71 -112.98
CA ASP A 138 -104.23 -14.40 -113.34
C ASP A 138 -103.88 -12.94 -113.02
N ALA A 139 -104.83 -12.00 -113.14
CA ALA A 139 -104.68 -10.65 -112.59
C ALA A 139 -104.59 -10.68 -111.05
N ALA A 140 -105.40 -11.51 -110.38
CA ALA A 140 -105.31 -11.70 -108.93
C ALA A 140 -103.97 -12.34 -108.52
N LYS A 141 -103.47 -13.36 -109.24
CA LYS A 141 -102.13 -13.93 -109.02
C LYS A 141 -101.02 -12.92 -109.26
N LEU A 142 -101.12 -12.09 -110.30
CA LEU A 142 -100.16 -11.01 -110.54
C LEU A 142 -100.19 -9.98 -109.40
N GLN A 143 -101.37 -9.65 -108.88
CA GLN A 143 -101.50 -8.78 -107.72
C GLN A 143 -100.92 -9.41 -106.44
N THR A 144 -101.16 -10.71 -106.16
CA THR A 144 -100.54 -11.37 -104.99
C THR A 144 -99.04 -11.52 -105.16
N LEU A 145 -98.55 -11.93 -106.34
CA LEU A 145 -97.11 -11.99 -106.64
C LEU A 145 -96.44 -10.61 -106.55
N GLN A 146 -97.13 -9.53 -106.92
CA GLN A 146 -96.60 -8.18 -106.75
C GLN A 146 -96.58 -7.76 -105.27
N GLN A 147 -97.61 -8.10 -104.48
CA GLN A 147 -97.63 -7.88 -103.04
C GLN A 147 -96.56 -8.70 -102.30
N GLU A 148 -96.35 -9.95 -102.70
CA GLU A 148 -95.28 -10.83 -102.22
C GLU A 148 -93.90 -10.29 -102.60
N LEU A 149 -93.72 -9.79 -103.84
CA LEU A 149 -92.49 -9.17 -104.31
C LEU A 149 -92.17 -7.87 -103.55
N ASP A 150 -93.17 -7.02 -103.30
CA ASP A 150 -92.97 -5.76 -102.58
C ASP A 150 -92.79 -5.98 -101.06
N ALA A 151 -93.39 -7.04 -100.50
CA ALA A 151 -93.05 -7.53 -99.16
C ALA A 151 -91.60 -8.06 -99.11
N ALA A 152 -91.20 -8.93 -100.04
CA ALA A 152 -89.86 -9.49 -100.10
C ALA A 152 -88.76 -8.41 -100.33
N LYS A 153 -89.04 -7.36 -101.10
CA LYS A 153 -88.16 -6.17 -101.21
C LYS A 153 -88.02 -5.46 -99.86
N LYS A 154 -89.14 -5.18 -99.19
CA LYS A 154 -89.15 -4.52 -97.88
C LYS A 154 -88.39 -5.34 -96.84
N ASP A 155 -88.58 -6.66 -96.84
CA ASP A 155 -87.89 -7.56 -95.94
C ASP A 155 -86.38 -7.62 -96.27
N LEU A 156 -86.00 -7.67 -97.55
CA LEU A 156 -84.60 -7.59 -98.01
C LEU A 156 -83.91 -6.28 -97.59
N ASP A 157 -84.58 -5.14 -97.72
CA ASP A 157 -84.03 -3.85 -97.32
C ASP A 157 -84.01 -3.70 -95.77
N SER A 158 -84.95 -4.34 -95.06
CA SER A 158 -84.87 -4.47 -93.60
C SER A 158 -83.71 -5.36 -93.15
N ALA A 159 -83.43 -6.44 -93.89
CA ALA A 159 -82.30 -7.33 -93.65
C ALA A 159 -80.97 -6.63 -93.89
N ARG A 160 -80.82 -5.91 -95.01
CA ARG A 160 -79.63 -5.09 -95.33
C ARG A 160 -79.37 -3.98 -94.32
N THR A 161 -80.42 -3.31 -93.83
CA THR A 161 -80.27 -2.26 -92.80
C THR A 161 -79.94 -2.86 -91.44
N ALA A 162 -80.47 -4.04 -91.11
CA ALA A 162 -80.07 -4.80 -89.92
C ALA A 162 -78.62 -5.32 -90.01
N GLU A 163 -78.21 -5.84 -91.17
CA GLU A 163 -76.87 -6.32 -91.49
C GLU A 163 -75.83 -5.19 -91.36
N SER A 164 -76.02 -4.06 -92.04
CA SER A 164 -75.13 -2.90 -91.91
C SER A 164 -75.09 -2.34 -90.47
N ALA A 165 -76.18 -2.47 -89.71
CA ALA A 165 -76.20 -2.13 -88.29
C ALA A 165 -75.55 -3.20 -87.40
N ALA A 166 -75.41 -4.45 -87.84
CA ALA A 166 -74.65 -5.49 -87.17
C ALA A 166 -73.15 -5.34 -87.47
N GLU A 167 -72.75 -5.11 -88.73
CA GLU A 167 -71.38 -4.81 -89.14
C GLU A 167 -70.80 -3.62 -88.36
N LYS A 168 -71.54 -2.51 -88.25
CA LYS A 168 -71.12 -1.33 -87.48
C LYS A 168 -70.90 -1.66 -86.00
N ARG A 169 -71.81 -2.42 -85.39
CA ARG A 169 -71.65 -2.89 -83.99
C ARG A 169 -70.47 -3.85 -83.84
N ALA A 170 -70.21 -4.70 -84.82
CA ALA A 170 -69.06 -5.60 -84.83
C ALA A 170 -67.75 -4.81 -84.89
N ALA A 171 -67.61 -3.87 -85.83
CA ALA A 171 -66.44 -2.99 -85.95
C ALA A 171 -66.24 -2.10 -84.70
N GLU A 172 -67.32 -1.56 -84.13
CA GLU A 172 -67.29 -0.87 -82.84
C GLU A 172 -66.84 -1.79 -81.69
N SER A 173 -67.26 -3.05 -81.67
CA SER A 173 -66.85 -4.01 -80.64
C SER A 173 -65.39 -4.43 -80.78
N GLN A 174 -64.92 -4.61 -82.02
CA GLN A 174 -63.53 -4.93 -82.32
C GLN A 174 -62.60 -3.79 -81.91
N THR A 175 -62.90 -2.55 -82.31
CA THR A 175 -62.09 -1.38 -81.91
C THR A 175 -62.11 -1.14 -80.39
N LYS A 176 -63.22 -1.45 -79.71
CA LYS A 176 -63.28 -1.47 -78.23
C LYS A 176 -62.43 -2.58 -77.61
N LEU A 177 -62.36 -3.77 -78.22
CA LEU A 177 -61.48 -4.87 -77.79
C LEU A 177 -60.00 -4.55 -78.01
N GLU A 178 -59.62 -4.05 -79.18
CA GLU A 178 -58.24 -3.66 -79.52
C GLU A 178 -57.71 -2.54 -78.61
N THR A 179 -58.54 -1.53 -78.30
CA THR A 179 -58.17 -0.46 -77.36
C THR A 179 -58.09 -0.97 -75.91
N LEU A 180 -58.99 -1.87 -75.49
CA LEU A 180 -58.93 -2.50 -74.17
C LEU A 180 -57.70 -3.41 -74.01
N GLU A 181 -57.37 -4.22 -75.03
CA GLU A 181 -56.17 -5.08 -75.02
C GLU A 181 -54.89 -4.24 -74.98
N SER A 182 -54.82 -3.17 -75.79
CA SER A 182 -53.71 -2.20 -75.74
C SER A 182 -53.55 -1.57 -74.35
N ALA A 183 -54.65 -1.15 -73.72
CA ALA A 183 -54.64 -0.61 -72.36
C ALA A 183 -54.22 -1.66 -71.32
N HIS A 184 -54.68 -2.90 -71.42
CA HIS A 184 -54.25 -4.00 -70.54
C HIS A 184 -52.77 -4.34 -70.73
N LYS A 185 -52.26 -4.32 -71.97
CA LYS A 185 -50.83 -4.53 -72.27
C LYS A 185 -49.96 -3.41 -71.69
N ALA A 186 -50.39 -2.16 -71.83
CA ALA A 186 -49.73 -1.00 -71.23
C ALA A 186 -49.70 -1.09 -69.70
N LYS A 187 -50.85 -1.38 -69.05
CA LYS A 187 -50.93 -1.51 -67.59
C LYS A 187 -50.12 -2.70 -67.06
N ARG A 188 -50.05 -3.82 -67.79
CA ARG A 188 -49.16 -4.95 -67.47
C ARG A 188 -47.68 -4.55 -67.52
N ALA A 189 -47.25 -3.83 -68.56
CA ALA A 189 -45.87 -3.35 -68.67
C ALA A 189 -45.51 -2.35 -67.56
N GLU A 190 -46.44 -1.46 -67.19
CA GLU A 190 -46.27 -0.53 -66.07
C GLU A 190 -46.11 -1.27 -64.72
N LEU A 191 -46.98 -2.25 -64.45
CA LEU A 191 -46.91 -3.08 -63.23
C LEU A 191 -45.64 -3.92 -63.19
N GLU A 192 -45.21 -4.53 -64.31
CA GLU A 192 -43.96 -5.29 -64.38
C GLU A 192 -42.74 -4.38 -64.10
N SER A 193 -42.75 -3.14 -64.61
CA SER A 193 -41.70 -2.15 -64.30
C SER A 193 -41.69 -1.76 -62.82
N GLN A 194 -42.86 -1.53 -62.22
CA GLN A 194 -43.00 -1.21 -60.79
C GLN A 194 -42.52 -2.38 -59.90
N ILE A 195 -42.93 -3.61 -60.22
CA ILE A 195 -42.50 -4.83 -59.54
C ILE A 195 -40.99 -5.05 -59.71
N GLY A 196 -40.43 -4.79 -60.89
CA GLY A 196 -38.99 -4.88 -61.15
C GLY A 196 -38.18 -3.87 -60.33
N GLU A 197 -38.63 -2.62 -60.28
CA GLU A 197 -38.03 -1.56 -59.47
C GLU A 197 -38.08 -1.86 -57.96
N GLU A 198 -39.25 -2.26 -57.44
CA GLU A 198 -39.42 -2.61 -56.03
C GLU A 198 -38.56 -3.81 -55.64
N ASN A 199 -38.53 -4.87 -56.48
CA ASN A 199 -37.64 -6.00 -56.26
C ASN A 199 -36.16 -5.61 -56.26
N SER A 200 -35.73 -4.64 -57.09
CA SER A 200 -34.35 -4.14 -57.03
C SER A 200 -34.09 -3.40 -55.72
N LYS A 201 -34.99 -2.50 -55.31
CA LYS A 201 -34.90 -1.73 -54.05
C LYS A 201 -34.83 -2.68 -52.83
N TYR A 202 -35.75 -3.65 -52.73
CA TYR A 202 -35.74 -4.66 -51.66
C TYR A 202 -34.51 -5.57 -51.68
N LYS A 203 -33.95 -5.88 -52.86
CA LYS A 203 -32.73 -6.69 -53.00
C LYS A 203 -31.47 -5.92 -52.57
N GLU A 204 -31.40 -4.64 -52.87
CA GLU A 204 -30.35 -3.73 -52.42
C GLU A 204 -30.43 -3.47 -50.91
N GLU A 205 -31.63 -3.24 -50.37
CA GLU A 205 -31.87 -3.10 -48.93
C GLU A 205 -31.50 -4.39 -48.18
N ASN A 206 -31.93 -5.57 -48.67
CA ASN A 206 -31.52 -6.86 -48.09
C ASN A 206 -30.00 -7.06 -48.14
N LYS A 207 -29.33 -6.65 -49.22
CA LYS A 207 -27.86 -6.72 -49.34
C LYS A 207 -27.20 -5.82 -48.29
N ARG A 208 -27.66 -4.57 -48.17
CA ARG A 208 -27.18 -3.61 -47.17
C ARG A 208 -27.40 -4.12 -45.74
N LEU A 209 -28.61 -4.56 -45.41
CA LEU A 209 -28.95 -5.04 -44.07
C LEU A 209 -28.12 -6.26 -43.67
N LYS A 210 -27.81 -7.15 -44.62
CA LYS A 210 -26.87 -8.27 -44.42
C LYS A 210 -25.42 -7.80 -44.19
N GLN A 211 -24.97 -6.75 -44.89
CA GLN A 211 -23.65 -6.15 -44.65
C GLN A 211 -23.57 -5.45 -43.30
N ASP A 212 -24.60 -4.68 -42.92
CA ASP A 212 -24.69 -4.01 -41.63
C ASP A 212 -24.80 -5.06 -40.48
N PHE A 213 -25.50 -6.18 -40.69
CA PHE A 213 -25.54 -7.32 -39.74
C PHE A 213 -24.16 -7.99 -39.57
N THR A 214 -23.47 -8.37 -40.66
CA THR A 214 -22.14 -9.02 -40.54
C THR A 214 -21.09 -8.08 -39.95
N ARG A 215 -21.21 -6.77 -40.20
CA ARG A 215 -20.40 -5.75 -39.52
C ARG A 215 -20.71 -5.68 -38.02
N MET A 216 -21.99 -5.71 -37.63
CA MET A 216 -22.39 -5.73 -36.22
C MET A 216 -21.86 -6.98 -35.50
N GLU A 217 -22.03 -8.16 -36.11
CA GLU A 217 -21.52 -9.44 -35.62
C GLU A 217 -19.99 -9.42 -35.42
N GLN A 218 -19.25 -8.86 -36.38
CA GLN A 218 -17.80 -8.63 -36.24
C GLN A 218 -17.48 -7.71 -35.05
N THR A 219 -18.19 -6.58 -34.88
CA THR A 219 -17.95 -5.67 -33.75
C THR A 219 -18.30 -6.29 -32.38
N VAL A 220 -19.36 -7.10 -32.31
CA VAL A 220 -19.70 -7.87 -31.10
C VAL A 220 -18.59 -8.87 -30.78
N LYS A 221 -18.07 -9.59 -31.77
CA LYS A 221 -16.98 -10.56 -31.60
C LYS A 221 -15.67 -9.88 -31.17
N THR A 222 -15.34 -8.69 -31.68
CA THR A 222 -14.16 -7.94 -31.21
C THR A 222 -14.34 -7.44 -29.78
N LEU A 223 -15.52 -6.91 -29.42
CA LEU A 223 -15.81 -6.45 -28.06
C LEU A 223 -15.85 -7.60 -27.05
N GLN A 224 -16.30 -8.80 -27.44
CA GLN A 224 -16.22 -10.00 -26.62
C GLN A 224 -14.76 -10.39 -26.35
N SER A 225 -13.91 -10.45 -27.38
CA SER A 225 -12.47 -10.74 -27.25
C SER A 225 -11.73 -9.70 -26.40
N GLU A 226 -12.06 -8.42 -26.56
CA GLU A 226 -11.51 -7.33 -25.74
C GLU A 226 -11.96 -7.43 -24.28
N ASN A 227 -13.24 -7.71 -24.01
CA ASN A 227 -13.76 -7.89 -22.65
C ASN A 227 -13.18 -9.14 -21.98
N GLU A 228 -13.01 -10.25 -22.71
CA GLU A 228 -12.25 -11.42 -22.25
C GLU A 228 -10.81 -11.07 -21.87
N LYS A 229 -10.11 -10.25 -22.68
CA LYS A 229 -8.75 -9.79 -22.38
C LYS A 229 -8.73 -8.92 -21.13
N LEU A 230 -9.60 -7.92 -21.05
CA LEU A 230 -9.73 -7.03 -19.89
C LEU A 230 -10.10 -7.78 -18.61
N SER A 231 -10.90 -8.85 -18.72
CA SER A 231 -11.20 -9.77 -17.61
C SER A 231 -9.96 -10.54 -17.13
N LYS A 232 -9.15 -11.07 -18.06
CA LYS A 232 -7.87 -11.74 -17.76
C LYS A 232 -6.85 -10.77 -17.15
N ASP A 233 -6.72 -9.57 -17.73
CA ASP A 233 -5.85 -8.50 -17.24
C ASP A 233 -6.28 -8.04 -15.83
N LYS A 234 -7.58 -7.90 -15.58
CA LYS A 234 -8.14 -7.60 -14.24
C LYS A 234 -7.76 -8.66 -13.22
N VAL A 235 -7.97 -9.95 -13.53
CA VAL A 235 -7.62 -11.06 -12.61
C VAL A 235 -6.12 -11.10 -12.33
N GLY A 236 -5.27 -10.80 -13.32
CA GLY A 236 -3.82 -10.65 -13.13
C GLY A 236 -3.46 -9.50 -12.18
N LEU A 237 -4.13 -8.35 -12.30
CA LEU A 237 -3.94 -7.22 -11.38
C LEU A 237 -4.49 -7.49 -9.97
N GLU A 238 -5.61 -8.20 -9.85
CA GLU A 238 -6.16 -8.61 -8.55
C GLU A 238 -5.23 -9.60 -7.82
N LEU A 239 -4.62 -10.55 -8.55
CA LEU A 239 -3.59 -11.42 -8.00
C LEU A 239 -2.34 -10.63 -7.56
N ALA A 240 -1.84 -9.72 -8.41
CA ALA A 240 -0.66 -8.92 -8.09
C ALA A 240 -0.86 -7.98 -6.87
N MET A 241 -2.08 -7.47 -6.66
CA MET A 241 -2.42 -6.71 -5.44
C MET A 241 -2.44 -7.60 -4.19
N GLU A 242 -2.87 -8.86 -4.30
CA GLU A 242 -2.89 -9.77 -3.15
C GLU A 242 -1.47 -10.31 -2.83
N ASP A 243 -0.62 -10.49 -3.85
CA ASP A 243 0.82 -10.73 -3.67
C ASP A 243 1.52 -9.53 -2.99
N GLU A 244 1.19 -8.29 -3.35
CA GLU A 244 1.72 -7.09 -2.66
C GLU A 244 1.24 -7.01 -1.21
N ARG A 245 -0.05 -7.28 -0.94
CA ARG A 245 -0.61 -7.31 0.42
C ARG A 245 0.01 -8.38 1.30
N THR A 246 0.18 -9.60 0.78
CA THR A 246 0.78 -10.71 1.55
C THR A 246 2.26 -10.45 1.82
N GLN A 247 3.01 -9.91 0.85
CA GLN A 247 4.38 -9.43 1.08
C GLN A 247 4.42 -8.32 2.14
N ARG A 248 3.57 -7.29 2.01
CA ARG A 248 3.47 -6.18 2.96
C ARG A 248 3.16 -6.65 4.38
N SER A 249 2.19 -7.56 4.54
CA SER A 249 1.86 -8.20 5.82
C SER A 249 3.05 -8.96 6.41
N SER A 250 3.82 -9.67 5.56
CA SER A 250 5.03 -10.36 6.01
C SER A 250 6.13 -9.39 6.48
N TYR A 251 6.31 -8.26 5.80
CA TYR A 251 7.26 -7.21 6.21
C TYR A 251 6.79 -6.50 7.48
N GLU A 252 5.50 -6.20 7.61
CA GLU A 252 4.91 -5.57 8.80
C GLU A 252 5.03 -6.48 10.04
N SER A 253 4.78 -7.78 9.88
CA SER A 253 5.07 -8.79 10.89
C SER A 253 6.57 -8.87 11.26
N LYS A 254 7.46 -8.78 10.26
CA LYS A 254 8.92 -8.80 10.51
C LYS A 254 9.41 -7.51 11.20
N ILE A 255 8.81 -6.36 10.89
CA ILE A 255 9.06 -5.07 11.56
C ILE A 255 8.59 -5.15 13.02
N ALA A 256 7.40 -5.70 13.27
CA ALA A 256 6.90 -5.92 14.63
C ALA A 256 7.88 -6.78 15.46
N GLN A 257 8.29 -7.94 14.94
CA GLN A 257 9.30 -8.81 15.59
C GLN A 257 10.62 -8.08 15.87
N LEU A 258 11.12 -7.29 14.92
CA LEU A 258 12.38 -6.54 15.11
C LEU A 258 12.22 -5.38 16.10
N SER A 259 11.03 -4.79 16.23
CA SER A 259 10.72 -3.78 17.24
C SER A 259 10.57 -4.36 18.65
N GLU A 260 10.10 -5.60 18.77
CA GLU A 260 10.03 -6.34 20.03
C GLU A 260 11.41 -6.82 20.49
N GLU A 261 12.25 -7.33 19.58
CA GLU A 261 13.67 -7.59 19.86
C GLU A 261 14.40 -6.28 20.25
N LEU A 262 14.15 -5.18 19.55
CA LEU A 262 14.80 -3.90 19.88
C LEU A 262 14.37 -3.34 21.25
N THR A 263 13.09 -3.44 21.62
CA THR A 263 12.61 -2.97 22.94
C THR A 263 13.09 -3.88 24.07
N THR A 264 13.13 -5.20 23.87
CA THR A 264 13.69 -6.13 24.87
C THR A 264 15.20 -5.93 25.05
N GLN A 265 15.99 -5.79 23.96
CA GLN A 265 17.42 -5.47 24.04
C GLN A 265 17.68 -4.11 24.70
N THR A 266 16.83 -3.11 24.43
CA THR A 266 16.92 -1.80 25.10
C THR A 266 16.63 -1.94 26.60
N GLY A 267 15.58 -2.66 26.99
CA GLY A 267 15.26 -2.92 28.39
C GLY A 267 16.34 -3.71 29.14
N TYR A 268 17.00 -4.67 28.47
CA TYR A 268 18.19 -5.33 29.04
C TYR A 268 19.35 -4.33 29.22
N ALA A 269 19.63 -3.49 28.22
CA ALA A 269 20.69 -2.49 28.31
C ALA A 269 20.44 -1.45 29.41
N GLU A 270 19.19 -1.00 29.58
CA GLU A 270 18.79 -0.13 30.70
C GLU A 270 18.92 -0.84 32.05
N HIS A 271 18.47 -2.10 32.17
CA HIS A 271 18.64 -2.88 33.40
C HIS A 271 20.11 -3.09 33.78
N TYR A 272 20.98 -3.40 32.81
CA TYR A 272 22.42 -3.50 33.03
C TYR A 272 23.03 -2.15 33.45
N ARG A 273 22.60 -1.04 32.83
CA ARG A 273 23.05 0.31 33.18
C ARG A 273 22.64 0.71 34.60
N ASP A 274 21.39 0.43 34.99
CA ASP A 274 20.90 0.66 36.35
C ASP A 274 21.54 -0.27 37.39
N SER A 275 21.95 -1.47 36.99
CA SER A 275 22.73 -2.39 37.84
C SER A 275 24.16 -1.88 38.03
N SER A 276 24.83 -1.41 36.96
CA SER A 276 26.15 -0.76 37.05
C SER A 276 26.10 0.49 37.92
N ALA A 277 25.13 1.39 37.68
CA ALA A 277 24.96 2.61 38.46
C ALA A 277 24.60 2.35 39.94
N ARG A 278 23.99 1.19 40.27
CA ARG A 278 23.83 0.74 41.66
C ARG A 278 25.15 0.25 42.25
N ALA A 279 25.85 -0.65 41.56
CA ALA A 279 27.16 -1.14 42.01
C ALA A 279 28.20 -0.02 42.17
N GLU A 280 28.22 0.97 41.26
CA GLU A 280 29.07 2.16 41.35
C GLU A 280 28.73 3.02 42.59
N ARG A 281 27.44 3.17 42.93
CA ARG A 281 27.01 3.88 44.15
C ARG A 281 27.42 3.12 45.41
N GLU A 282 27.22 1.80 45.43
CA GLU A 282 27.63 0.94 46.55
C GLU A 282 29.15 0.98 46.75
N LEU A 283 29.93 0.93 45.66
CA LEU A 283 31.39 0.98 45.69
C LEU A 283 31.90 2.37 46.13
N THR A 284 31.29 3.47 45.65
CA THR A 284 31.64 4.83 46.11
C THR A 284 31.22 5.10 47.55
N GLN A 285 30.08 4.58 48.01
CA GLN A 285 29.72 4.61 49.43
C GLN A 285 30.75 3.83 50.26
N LEU A 286 31.03 2.57 49.91
CA LEU A 286 31.99 1.75 50.64
C LEU A 286 33.39 2.37 50.66
N ALA A 287 33.82 3.03 49.56
CA ALA A 287 35.07 3.79 49.51
C ALA A 287 35.05 5.01 50.45
N SER A 288 33.95 5.77 50.50
CA SER A 288 33.82 6.88 51.45
C SER A 288 33.84 6.41 52.90
N GLU A 289 33.14 5.31 53.22
CA GLU A 289 33.17 4.68 54.53
C GLU A 289 34.56 4.14 54.92
N THR A 290 35.33 3.55 54.00
CA THR A 290 36.70 3.11 54.30
C THR A 290 37.63 4.31 54.46
N ASN A 291 37.47 5.38 53.68
CA ASN A 291 38.25 6.60 53.84
C ASN A 291 37.97 7.29 55.19
N GLU A 292 36.70 7.37 55.62
CA GLU A 292 36.34 7.83 56.97
C GLU A 292 36.96 6.96 58.08
N LYS A 293 36.96 5.63 57.90
CA LYS A 293 37.58 4.69 58.86
C LYS A 293 39.10 4.87 58.91
N ILE A 294 39.75 5.09 57.76
CA ILE A 294 41.18 5.42 57.66
C ILE A 294 41.47 6.75 58.35
N GLU A 295 40.69 7.81 58.10
CA GLU A 295 40.91 9.12 58.75
C GLU A 295 40.75 9.04 60.27
N LYS A 296 39.74 8.31 60.76
CA LYS A 296 39.55 8.07 62.21
C LYS A 296 40.73 7.31 62.81
N LEU A 297 41.21 6.25 62.16
CA LEU A 297 42.40 5.50 62.58
C LEU A 297 43.69 6.34 62.51
N GLU A 298 43.84 7.22 61.53
CA GLU A 298 44.95 8.18 61.46
C GLU A 298 44.88 9.20 62.61
N GLN A 299 43.70 9.71 62.95
CA GLN A 299 43.52 10.62 64.08
C GLN A 299 43.78 9.93 65.43
N GLU A 300 43.40 8.66 65.58
CA GLU A 300 43.73 7.83 66.75
C GLU A 300 45.22 7.51 66.84
N LEU A 301 45.85 7.16 65.71
CA LEU A 301 47.30 6.91 65.64
C LEU A 301 48.09 8.18 65.97
N LYS A 302 47.71 9.35 65.43
CA LYS A 302 48.34 10.64 65.76
C LYS A 302 48.20 11.00 67.25
N LYS A 303 47.06 10.68 67.89
CA LYS A 303 46.90 10.82 69.36
C LYS A 303 47.85 9.88 70.11
N ALA A 304 47.88 8.60 69.75
CA ALA A 304 48.75 7.60 70.36
C ALA A 304 50.25 7.92 70.17
N GLU A 305 50.64 8.52 69.04
CA GLU A 305 51.99 9.02 68.80
C GLU A 305 52.35 10.19 69.72
N ILE A 306 51.44 11.16 69.89
CA ILE A 306 51.61 12.28 70.83
C ILE A 306 51.70 11.78 72.27
N GLU A 307 50.78 10.92 72.71
CA GLU A 307 50.82 10.29 74.04
C GLU A 307 52.12 9.50 74.24
N THR A 308 52.57 8.75 73.24
CA THR A 308 53.84 8.02 73.28
C THR A 308 55.05 8.96 73.36
N ALA A 309 55.00 10.13 72.71
CA ALA A 309 56.05 11.15 72.79
C ALA A 309 56.08 11.82 74.18
N ASP A 310 54.93 12.15 74.74
CA ASP A 310 54.82 12.69 76.10
C ASP A 310 55.23 11.67 77.16
N PHE A 311 54.85 10.39 77.05
CA PHE A 311 55.34 9.34 77.94
C PHE A 311 56.86 9.13 77.81
N LYS A 312 57.44 9.18 76.60
CA LYS A 312 58.90 9.15 76.41
C LYS A 312 59.59 10.35 77.06
N LYS A 313 59.00 11.54 76.97
CA LYS A 313 59.52 12.75 77.64
C LYS A 313 59.44 12.63 79.15
N GLN A 314 58.29 12.23 79.71
CA GLN A 314 58.13 11.97 81.14
C GLN A 314 59.13 10.92 81.64
N LEU A 315 59.37 9.86 80.87
CA LEU A 315 60.38 8.84 81.19
C LEU A 315 61.79 9.45 81.25
N ALA A 316 62.15 10.30 80.29
CA ALA A 316 63.45 10.97 80.27
C ALA A 316 63.61 12.00 81.42
N ASP A 317 62.55 12.75 81.75
CA ASP A 317 62.52 13.67 82.89
C ASP A 317 62.67 12.91 84.22
N GLN A 318 61.99 11.75 84.38
CA GLN A 318 62.13 10.87 85.53
C GLN A 318 63.52 10.20 85.59
N GLN A 319 64.10 9.78 84.46
CA GLN A 319 65.47 9.27 84.40
C GLN A 319 66.48 10.33 84.83
N SER A 320 66.35 11.58 84.37
CA SER A 320 67.19 12.70 84.81
C SER A 320 67.00 13.02 86.30
N LEU A 321 65.78 12.89 86.83
CA LEU A 321 65.51 13.06 88.26
C LEU A 321 66.14 11.93 89.10
N LEU A 322 66.05 10.68 88.65
CA LEU A 322 66.71 9.53 89.29
C LEU A 322 68.23 9.65 89.25
N GLU A 323 68.81 10.06 88.12
CA GLU A 323 70.26 10.31 88.00
C GLU A 323 70.73 11.42 88.95
N LYS A 324 69.99 12.53 89.03
CA LYS A 324 70.23 13.59 90.03
C LYS A 324 70.17 13.04 91.45
N LYS A 325 69.14 12.25 91.79
CA LYS A 325 68.96 11.66 93.13
C LYS A 325 70.03 10.62 93.46
N ASN A 326 70.48 9.81 92.51
CA ASN A 326 71.63 8.93 92.69
C ASN A 326 72.91 9.74 92.92
N SER A 327 73.13 10.84 92.18
CA SER A 327 74.29 11.72 92.41
C SER A 327 74.24 12.44 93.78
N GLU A 328 73.06 12.70 94.33
CA GLU A 328 72.88 13.22 95.70
C GLU A 328 73.14 12.12 96.74
N LEU A 329 72.68 10.90 96.46
CA LEU A 329 72.86 9.72 97.32
C LEU A 329 74.35 9.33 97.40
N GLU A 330 75.08 9.26 96.28
CA GLU A 330 76.53 9.05 96.27
C GLU A 330 77.28 10.11 97.09
N LYS A 331 76.87 11.38 97.00
CA LYS A 331 77.46 12.47 97.81
C LYS A 331 77.17 12.26 99.29
N LYS A 332 75.99 11.74 99.63
CA LYS A 332 75.62 11.39 101.01
C LYS A 332 76.35 10.17 101.54
N GLU A 333 76.59 9.15 100.72
CA GLU A 333 77.40 7.99 101.06
C GLU A 333 78.87 8.38 101.29
N LYS A 334 79.44 9.25 100.43
CA LYS A 334 80.78 9.82 100.62
C LYS A 334 80.86 10.63 101.93
N GLN A 335 79.87 11.48 102.23
CA GLN A 335 79.77 12.19 103.51
C GLN A 335 79.58 11.26 104.73
N LEU A 336 78.94 10.10 104.55
CA LEU A 336 78.76 9.10 105.59
C LEU A 336 80.06 8.34 105.87
N LEU A 337 80.81 7.95 104.82
CA LEU A 337 82.14 7.34 104.93
C LEU A 337 83.14 8.28 105.61
N GLU A 338 83.14 9.57 105.24
CA GLU A 338 83.94 10.61 105.89
C GLU A 338 83.57 10.76 107.37
N ASN A 339 82.28 10.72 107.72
CA ASN A 339 81.83 10.71 109.12
C ASN A 339 82.23 9.42 109.86
N GLN A 340 82.26 8.26 109.20
CA GLN A 340 82.71 7.00 109.80
C GLN A 340 84.22 7.01 110.09
N ASP A 341 85.04 7.54 109.18
CA ASP A 341 86.47 7.72 109.40
C ASP A 341 86.73 8.73 110.53
N LEU A 342 86.08 9.90 110.50
CA LEU A 342 86.13 10.88 111.60
C LEU A 342 85.69 10.27 112.94
N GLN A 343 84.67 9.41 112.96
CA GLN A 343 84.28 8.68 114.17
C GLN A 343 85.35 7.67 114.60
N GLY A 344 86.05 7.04 113.66
CA GLY A 344 87.23 6.21 113.90
C GLY A 344 88.38 7.01 114.55
N GLN A 345 88.75 8.14 113.94
CA GLN A 345 89.76 9.07 114.48
C GLN A 345 89.37 9.57 115.89
N ILE A 346 88.11 9.92 116.12
CA ILE A 346 87.61 10.33 117.45
C ILE A 346 87.70 9.18 118.47
N LYS A 347 87.41 7.93 118.07
CA LYS A 347 87.58 6.75 118.94
C LYS A 347 89.06 6.50 119.26
N GLU A 348 89.96 6.60 118.28
CA GLU A 348 91.40 6.44 118.50
C GLU A 348 91.95 7.57 119.39
N LYS A 349 91.56 8.83 119.16
CA LYS A 349 91.95 9.96 120.01
C LYS A 349 91.42 9.82 121.44
N ASN A 350 90.20 9.31 121.64
CA ASN A 350 89.70 8.97 122.97
C ASN A 350 90.51 7.83 123.62
N LEU A 351 90.95 6.82 122.85
CA LEU A 351 91.82 5.75 123.35
C LEU A 351 93.22 6.28 123.73
N GLN A 352 93.79 7.19 122.94
CA GLN A 352 95.04 7.90 123.25
C GLN A 352 94.89 8.75 124.53
N ILE A 353 93.79 9.49 124.68
CA ILE A 353 93.46 10.23 125.92
C ILE A 353 93.28 9.28 127.11
N GLY A 354 92.66 8.11 126.91
CA GLY A 354 92.52 7.08 127.93
C GLY A 354 93.87 6.56 128.43
N LYS A 355 94.80 6.23 127.51
CA LYS A 355 96.18 5.83 127.84
C LYS A 355 96.92 6.92 128.60
N LEU A 356 96.96 8.14 128.06
CA LEU A 356 97.65 9.28 128.67
C LEU A 356 97.10 9.63 130.06
N ARG A 357 95.78 9.51 130.28
CA ARG A 357 95.19 9.66 131.62
C ARG A 357 95.63 8.55 132.57
N HIS A 358 95.70 7.31 132.12
CA HIS A 358 96.10 6.19 132.98
C HIS A 358 97.59 6.23 133.32
N GLU A 359 98.44 6.64 132.37
CA GLU A 359 99.87 6.92 132.57
C GLU A 359 100.08 8.07 133.55
N ALA A 360 99.34 9.19 133.39
CA ALA A 360 99.43 10.33 134.31
C ALA A 360 99.00 9.98 135.75
N VAL A 361 98.01 9.09 135.94
CA VAL A 361 97.61 8.58 137.26
C VAL A 361 98.75 7.75 137.88
N ILE A 362 99.33 6.81 137.12
CA ILE A 362 100.43 5.96 137.59
C ILE A 362 101.68 6.80 137.94
N LEU A 363 102.00 7.82 137.14
CA LEU A 363 103.13 8.71 137.39
C LEU A 363 102.99 9.49 138.71
N ASN A 364 101.76 9.91 139.04
CA ASN A 364 101.45 10.65 140.26
C ASN A 364 101.56 9.75 141.52
N ASP A 365 101.21 8.48 141.38
CA ASP A 365 101.34 7.47 142.44
C ASP A 365 102.81 7.11 142.72
N HIS A 366 103.64 7.03 141.67
CA HIS A 366 105.10 6.92 141.81
C HIS A 366 105.73 8.15 142.47
N LEU A 367 105.33 9.36 142.09
CA LEU A 367 105.78 10.61 142.72
C LEU A 367 105.45 10.67 144.23
N THR A 368 104.23 10.23 144.60
CA THR A 368 103.76 10.24 145.99
C THR A 368 104.57 9.28 146.86
N ASN A 369 104.85 8.06 146.37
CA ASN A 369 105.69 7.08 147.09
C ASN A 369 107.17 7.51 147.19
N ALA A 370 107.70 8.19 146.16
CA ALA A 370 109.06 8.74 146.20
C ALA A 370 109.22 9.83 147.28
N LEU A 371 108.27 10.78 147.34
CA LEU A 371 108.29 11.88 148.32
C LEU A 371 108.15 11.39 149.77
N ALA A 372 107.39 10.33 150.02
CA ALA A 372 107.29 9.71 151.34
C ALA A 372 108.61 9.11 151.83
N THR A 373 109.46 8.62 150.91
CA THR A 373 110.70 7.90 151.24
C THR A 373 111.88 8.83 151.51
N VAL A 374 112.02 9.92 150.74
CA VAL A 374 113.14 10.87 150.86
C VAL A 374 113.12 11.65 152.18
N ARG A 375 111.95 11.85 152.80
CA ARG A 375 111.80 12.68 154.01
C ARG A 375 112.25 12.01 155.33
N LYS A 376 112.99 10.89 155.29
CA LYS A 376 113.36 10.10 156.49
C LYS A 376 114.87 9.90 156.71
N GLY A 377 115.73 10.60 155.97
CA GLY A 377 117.16 10.69 156.24
C GLY A 377 117.81 11.83 155.42
N SER A 378 118.78 12.58 155.93
CA SER A 378 119.43 12.54 157.26
C SER A 378 120.10 13.88 157.59
N GLU A 379 120.16 14.23 158.87
CA GLU A 379 120.81 15.46 159.38
C GLU A 379 122.23 15.16 159.89
N GLY A 380 123.12 16.18 159.92
CA GLY A 380 124.39 16.11 160.66
C GLY A 380 125.59 16.76 159.98
N LYS A 381 126.42 17.48 160.76
CA LYS A 381 127.67 18.12 160.34
C LYS A 381 128.64 18.16 161.53
N THR A 382 129.83 17.57 161.42
CA THR A 382 130.81 17.46 162.53
C THR A 382 132.25 17.56 162.03
N ILE A 383 133.14 18.12 162.85
CA ILE A 383 134.59 18.31 162.60
C ILE A 383 135.38 17.59 163.70
N ASP A 384 136.57 17.09 163.35
CA ASP A 384 137.35 16.17 164.18
C ASP A 384 138.21 16.84 165.27
N LYS A 385 138.40 16.16 166.40
CA LYS A 385 138.96 16.76 167.63
C LYS A 385 140.46 16.55 167.80
N GLU A 386 141.01 15.44 167.31
CA GLU A 386 142.43 15.11 167.50
C GLU A 386 143.36 16.06 166.72
N LEU A 387 142.91 16.50 165.53
CA LEU A 387 143.63 17.44 164.67
C LEU A 387 143.97 18.76 165.40
N ILE A 388 142.99 19.34 166.10
CA ILE A 388 143.13 20.61 166.82
C ILE A 388 144.14 20.47 167.97
N SER A 389 144.08 19.37 168.73
CA SER A 389 144.97 19.09 169.86
C SER A 389 146.45 19.07 169.44
N ASN A 390 146.73 18.45 168.28
CA ASN A 390 148.09 18.27 167.79
C ASN A 390 148.75 19.60 167.35
N LEU A 391 148.01 20.49 166.67
CA LEU A 391 148.49 21.82 166.27
C LEU A 391 148.88 22.69 167.48
N VAL A 392 148.10 22.65 168.57
CA VAL A 392 148.38 23.43 169.80
C VAL A 392 149.66 22.95 170.50
N LEU A 393 149.87 21.63 170.57
CA LEU A 393 151.11 21.03 171.10
C LEU A 393 152.35 21.44 170.29
N GLN A 394 152.23 21.44 168.96
CA GLN A 394 153.31 21.86 168.07
C GLN A 394 153.66 23.35 168.27
N PHE A 395 152.67 24.24 168.40
CA PHE A 395 152.88 25.65 168.69
C PHE A 395 153.61 25.87 170.04
N ALA A 396 153.28 25.10 171.07
CA ALA A 396 153.87 25.25 172.41
C ALA A 396 155.36 24.88 172.48
N SER A 397 155.79 23.87 171.72
CA SER A 397 157.16 23.35 171.74
C SER A 397 158.20 24.23 171.02
N ILE A 398 157.78 25.17 170.16
CA ILE A 398 158.68 26.03 169.40
C ILE A 398 159.21 27.20 170.26
N PRO A 399 160.55 27.37 170.40
CA PRO A 399 161.15 28.43 171.22
C PRO A 399 160.86 29.84 170.69
N ARG A 400 161.00 30.84 171.58
CA ARG A 400 160.67 32.25 171.27
C ARG A 400 161.70 32.87 170.33
N GLY A 401 161.34 33.01 169.04
CA GLY A 401 162.16 33.65 168.01
C GLY A 401 162.09 33.02 166.62
N ASP A 402 161.57 31.79 166.52
CA ASP A 402 161.43 31.06 165.25
C ASP A 402 160.20 31.53 164.45
N THR A 403 160.37 31.78 163.14
CA THR A 403 159.30 32.17 162.21
C THR A 403 158.24 31.10 162.04
N LYS A 404 158.58 29.80 162.16
CA LYS A 404 157.63 28.67 162.05
C LYS A 404 156.48 28.74 163.04
N LYS A 405 156.67 29.43 164.17
CA LYS A 405 155.63 29.63 165.18
C LYS A 405 154.43 30.41 164.63
N TYR A 406 154.65 31.26 163.62
CA TYR A 406 153.61 32.06 162.97
C TYR A 406 152.82 31.24 161.93
N GLU A 407 153.49 30.38 161.18
CA GLU A 407 152.86 29.45 160.20
C GLU A 407 151.88 28.49 160.88
N VAL A 408 152.26 27.91 162.02
CA VAL A 408 151.39 27.02 162.81
C VAL A 408 150.15 27.76 163.33
N LEU A 409 150.31 29.03 163.74
CA LEU A 409 149.18 29.86 164.22
C LEU A 409 148.18 30.16 163.10
N GLN A 410 148.66 30.41 161.88
CA GLN A 410 147.81 30.64 160.71
C GLN A 410 147.05 29.36 160.27
N LEU A 411 147.64 28.18 160.46
CA LEU A 411 146.99 26.88 160.26
C LEU A 411 145.86 26.61 161.27
N ILE A 412 146.01 27.02 162.53
CA ILE A 412 144.95 26.94 163.56
C ILE A 412 143.75 27.81 163.14
N SER A 413 144.02 29.07 162.73
CA SER A 413 142.99 30.01 162.28
C SER A 413 142.10 29.44 161.17
N ASN A 414 142.71 28.82 160.15
CA ASN A 414 141.98 28.24 159.01
C ASN A 414 141.21 26.97 159.36
N THR A 415 141.66 26.17 160.35
CA THR A 415 140.97 24.92 160.74
C THR A 415 139.80 25.16 161.69
N LEU A 416 139.82 26.23 162.47
CA LEU A 416 138.68 26.65 163.31
C LEU A 416 137.71 27.60 162.58
N GLY A 417 138.13 28.24 161.48
CA GLY A 417 137.30 29.20 160.75
C GLY A 417 137.13 30.53 161.50
N TRP A 418 138.21 31.02 162.12
CA TRP A 418 138.21 32.28 162.88
C TRP A 418 137.84 33.49 162.03
N ASP A 419 137.02 34.36 162.60
CA ASP A 419 136.55 35.59 161.94
C ASP A 419 137.64 36.68 161.98
N GLU A 420 137.57 37.69 161.10
CA GLU A 420 138.68 38.64 160.86
C GLU A 420 139.09 39.42 162.14
N THR A 421 138.15 39.62 163.06
CA THR A 421 138.39 40.27 164.36
C THR A 421 139.15 39.40 165.36
N GLU A 422 139.03 38.07 165.26
CA GLU A 422 139.76 37.10 166.08
C GLU A 422 141.19 36.93 165.55
N GLN A 423 141.35 36.90 164.22
CA GLN A 423 142.65 36.91 163.55
C GLN A 423 143.48 38.17 163.90
N ALA A 424 142.83 39.32 164.08
CA ALA A 424 143.48 40.53 164.58
C ALA A 424 143.99 40.38 166.03
N HIS A 425 143.24 39.72 166.93
CA HIS A 425 143.69 39.44 168.30
C HIS A 425 144.84 38.42 168.37
N ALA A 426 144.88 37.46 167.46
CA ALA A 426 146.02 36.57 167.27
C ALA A 426 147.26 37.25 166.66
N GLY A 427 147.13 38.51 166.21
CA GLY A 427 148.20 39.31 165.63
C GLY A 427 148.49 39.03 164.15
N LEU A 428 147.48 38.58 163.38
CA LEU A 428 147.62 38.07 162.01
C LEU A 428 147.08 38.99 160.88
N ALA A 429 146.19 39.97 161.13
CA ALA A 429 145.44 40.68 160.07
C ALA A 429 145.18 42.20 160.30
N ARG A 430 144.69 42.92 159.24
CA ARG A 430 144.37 44.39 159.22
C ARG A 430 143.25 44.87 158.21
N GLN A 431 142.02 44.34 158.25
CA GLN A 431 140.68 45.02 158.15
C GLN A 431 140.21 45.91 156.94
N SER A 432 139.07 45.59 156.23
CA SER A 432 138.02 46.51 155.59
C SER A 432 136.89 45.86 154.68
N GLN A 433 135.79 46.57 154.26
CA GLN A 433 134.45 46.11 153.67
C GLN A 433 133.89 47.06 152.51
N PRO A 434 132.61 47.12 151.94
CA PRO A 434 131.29 46.35 151.90
C PRO A 434 130.65 46.25 150.41
N GLU A 435 129.35 46.26 149.90
CA GLU A 435 127.87 45.97 150.18
C GLU A 435 126.95 46.07 148.87
N ALA A 436 125.70 45.52 148.72
CA ALA A 436 124.78 45.70 147.50
C ALA A 436 123.24 45.22 147.45
N SER A 437 122.38 45.92 146.63
CA SER A 437 121.14 45.49 145.83
C SER A 437 119.63 45.64 146.31
N SER A 438 118.60 45.54 145.39
CA SER A 438 117.13 45.83 145.64
C SER A 438 116.06 45.32 144.60
N GLY A 439 114.72 45.43 144.87
CA GLY A 439 113.62 45.48 143.83
C GLY A 439 112.16 44.98 144.13
N GLY A 440 111.12 45.58 143.50
CA GLY A 440 109.79 44.96 143.16
C GLY A 440 108.45 45.59 143.67
N LEU A 441 107.40 45.76 142.81
CA LEU A 441 105.96 45.90 143.22
C LEU A 441 104.82 45.86 142.14
N PHE A 442 105.05 46.18 140.86
CA PHE A 442 103.98 46.73 139.97
C PHE A 442 102.95 45.76 139.31
N GLY A 443 103.04 44.44 139.50
CA GLY A 443 102.43 43.47 138.55
C GLY A 443 100.91 43.25 138.58
N LYS A 444 100.16 43.68 139.60
CA LYS A 444 98.80 43.18 139.88
C LYS A 444 97.62 43.96 139.28
N PHE A 445 97.85 45.08 138.58
CA PHE A 445 96.75 45.93 138.09
C PHE A 445 96.27 45.58 136.67
N ALA A 446 97.11 44.95 135.84
CA ALA A 446 96.79 44.66 134.44
C ALA A 446 95.66 43.63 134.27
N GLU A 447 95.62 42.59 135.10
CA GLU A 447 94.65 41.49 135.02
C GLU A 447 93.19 41.95 135.27
N PHE A 448 92.99 43.11 135.90
CA PHE A 448 91.66 43.63 136.22
C PHE A 448 90.90 44.14 134.99
N LEU A 449 91.58 44.84 134.06
CA LEU A 449 90.92 45.54 132.95
C LEU A 449 90.58 44.64 131.75
N GLU A 450 91.38 43.61 131.47
CA GLU A 450 91.14 42.72 130.32
C GLU A 450 89.96 41.77 130.55
N ARG A 451 89.66 41.46 131.82
CA ARG A 451 88.65 40.47 132.21
C ARG A 451 87.20 40.99 132.14
N GLU A 452 86.98 42.30 132.18
CA GLU A 452 85.64 42.91 132.15
C GLU A 452 85.16 43.24 130.72
N SER A 453 86.09 43.42 129.77
CA SER A 453 85.79 43.70 128.36
C SER A 453 84.97 42.60 127.66
N ASN A 454 85.22 41.33 127.98
CA ASN A 454 84.66 40.17 127.28
C ASN A 454 83.31 39.67 127.85
N LYS A 455 82.49 40.55 128.44
CA LYS A 455 81.21 40.12 129.06
C LYS A 455 80.02 41.09 128.83
N ASN A 456 79.68 41.31 127.55
CA ASN A 456 78.29 41.21 127.06
C ASN A 456 78.17 41.48 125.54
N ARG A 457 78.72 40.58 124.73
CA ARG A 457 78.03 40.11 123.53
C ARG A 457 77.59 38.66 123.79
N ASN A 458 76.29 38.41 123.73
CA ASN A 458 75.81 37.08 123.38
C ASN A 458 76.01 36.89 121.86
N PRO A 459 76.18 35.64 121.37
CA PRO A 459 76.53 35.36 119.98
C PRO A 459 75.39 35.61 118.99
#